data_AF-A0A2H0YI85-F1
#
_entry.id   AF-A0A2H0YI85-F1
#
_cell.length_a   1.000
_cell.length_b   1.000
_cell.length_c   1.000
_cell.angle_alpha   90.00
_cell.angle_beta   90.00
_cell.angle_gamma   90.00
#
_symmetry.space_group_name_H-M   'P 1'
#
loop_
_entity.id
_entity.type
_entity.pdbx_description
1 polymer ?
#
loop_
_entity_poly.entity_id
_entity_poly.type
_entity_poly.pdbx_seq_one_letter_code
_entity_poly.pdbx_strand_id
1 'polypeptide(L)'
;MADPPFMTPKGGIRPHNRFAVKAKRSEVLFVDYIAEHLNPGGRAGVIVPEGIIFQGQNAYKALRKMLVENYLWAVVSLPAGVFNPYSGVKTCILFLDRNLARRTDELLFVKVESDGFDLGAQRRPNGKNDLPEAFEILDSHKKEQKTQESKLALTVSRKRLFESPDINLSGDRYRETAAVQRKWPMVKLGDERFFTIESGGTPSSTVPEYWGGAIRWVTLVDLPQGESFTEIKNTQRTISETGLKNSSAVLLPKRTVLVSSRATIGRIGIALEPMATNQGFKNIVIGDFDQVNERYVAYAVARLVPVMDQMASGGTFKEISKTSFSNLEIPLPPLSIQQQMVAELDGYRKVIEGARQVIANYKPTIKIDPEWPLEELETLCSNFQNGANFSKEQMGSGIRFVNISDLFSEGYVNWEQLSRVNLDEKEIERKRVSQDDLLFVRSSVKEEGVGFPSLMPACHEPIVFCGFIIKCSPIQERVLPKYLLFLLRTPIYRQKVVALSNRANITNISQDSIKSLIVPLPPLEIQRQIVAEIEDERAMVEANRKLAEIFEKKIQAKLAEIWGKE
;
A
#
# COMPACT_ATOMS: atom_id res chain seq x y z
N MET A 1 -7.17 -25.32 -22.44
CA MET A 1 -8.16 -26.07 -21.63
C MET A 1 -8.69 -25.16 -20.54
N ALA A 2 -9.90 -25.44 -20.05
CA ALA A 2 -10.52 -24.92 -18.83
C ALA A 2 -11.49 -23.74 -18.96
N ASP A 3 -12.49 -23.87 -19.84
CA ASP A 3 -13.85 -23.56 -19.37
C ASP A 3 -14.37 -24.83 -18.69
N PRO A 4 -14.95 -24.76 -17.48
CA PRO A 4 -15.62 -25.92 -16.91
C PRO A 4 -16.64 -26.47 -17.92
N PRO A 5 -16.87 -27.79 -18.00
CA PRO A 5 -17.73 -28.41 -19.03
C PRO A 5 -19.24 -28.10 -18.88
N PHE A 6 -19.57 -27.01 -18.17
CA PHE A 6 -20.92 -26.65 -17.72
C PHE A 6 -21.57 -25.54 -18.55
N MET A 7 -20.87 -24.99 -19.56
CA MET A 7 -21.42 -23.98 -20.46
C MET A 7 -22.20 -24.59 -21.62
N THR A 8 -23.45 -24.15 -21.80
CA THR A 8 -24.21 -24.41 -23.04
C THR A 8 -23.81 -23.41 -24.13
N PRO A 9 -23.97 -23.73 -25.43
CA PRO A 9 -23.55 -22.87 -26.55
C PRO A 9 -24.18 -21.46 -26.56
N LYS A 10 -25.27 -21.23 -25.82
CA LYS A 10 -25.97 -19.94 -25.74
C LYS A 10 -25.70 -19.16 -24.45
N GLY A 11 -24.69 -19.54 -23.66
CA GLY A 11 -24.32 -18.82 -22.44
C GLY A 11 -25.32 -19.05 -21.31
N GLY A 12 -25.15 -20.14 -20.57
CA GLY A 12 -25.96 -20.44 -19.39
C GLY A 12 -25.65 -21.83 -18.84
N ILE A 13 -25.59 -21.93 -17.52
CA ILE A 13 -25.42 -23.19 -16.78
C ILE A 13 -26.81 -23.76 -16.50
N ARG A 14 -27.15 -24.90 -17.09
CA ARG A 14 -28.36 -25.65 -16.74
C ARG A 14 -28.05 -26.59 -15.58
N PRO A 15 -28.77 -26.52 -14.45
CA PRO A 15 -28.66 -27.51 -13.38
C PRO A 15 -28.97 -28.90 -13.94
N HIS A 16 -28.01 -29.82 -13.85
CA HIS A 16 -28.21 -31.22 -14.23
C HIS A 16 -28.53 -32.02 -12.97
N ASN A 17 -29.41 -33.03 -13.04
CA ASN A 17 -29.74 -33.91 -11.90
C ASN A 17 -28.58 -34.80 -11.41
N ARG A 18 -27.35 -34.57 -11.90
CA ARG A 18 -26.13 -35.30 -11.52
C ARG A 18 -25.32 -34.59 -10.43
N PHE A 19 -25.65 -33.33 -10.11
CA PHE A 19 -24.99 -32.57 -9.05
C PHE A 19 -25.79 -32.70 -7.75
N ALA A 20 -25.09 -32.85 -6.62
CA ALA A 20 -25.73 -32.91 -5.31
C ALA A 20 -26.29 -31.53 -4.93
N VAL A 21 -25.63 -30.45 -5.37
CA VAL A 21 -26.07 -29.06 -5.18
C VAL A 21 -26.73 -28.48 -6.43
N LYS A 22 -27.97 -27.99 -6.29
CA LYS A 22 -28.64 -27.20 -7.35
C LYS A 22 -28.09 -25.77 -7.36
N ALA A 23 -27.21 -25.46 -8.31
CA ALA A 23 -26.62 -24.13 -8.48
C ALA A 23 -26.64 -23.64 -9.94
N LYS A 24 -26.67 -22.31 -10.10
CA LYS A 24 -26.45 -21.62 -11.39
C LYS A 24 -25.05 -20.99 -11.49
N ARG A 25 -24.18 -21.29 -10.53
CA ARG A 25 -22.83 -20.74 -10.38
C ARG A 25 -21.82 -21.84 -10.69
N SER A 26 -20.96 -21.60 -11.68
CA SER A 26 -20.00 -22.62 -12.16
C SER A 26 -19.02 -23.02 -11.07
N GLU A 27 -18.60 -22.09 -10.23
CA GLU A 27 -17.69 -22.34 -9.12
C GLU A 27 -18.29 -23.28 -8.07
N VAL A 28 -19.61 -23.20 -7.82
CA VAL A 28 -20.30 -24.11 -6.90
C VAL A 28 -20.38 -25.51 -7.49
N LEU A 29 -20.78 -25.61 -8.77
CA LEU A 29 -20.89 -26.89 -9.46
C LEU A 29 -19.53 -27.56 -9.68
N PHE A 30 -18.47 -26.78 -9.84
CA PHE A 30 -17.11 -27.30 -10.00
C PHE A 30 -16.61 -27.99 -8.74
N VAL A 31 -16.85 -27.40 -7.57
CA VAL A 31 -16.46 -28.02 -6.29
C VAL A 31 -17.32 -29.24 -5.98
N ASP A 32 -18.64 -29.15 -6.24
CA ASP A 32 -19.56 -30.29 -6.14
C ASP A 32 -19.10 -31.48 -7.01
N TYR A 33 -18.78 -31.19 -8.28
CA TYR A 33 -18.27 -32.18 -9.22
C TYR A 33 -17.01 -32.88 -8.71
N ILE A 34 -16.00 -32.12 -8.25
CA ILE A 34 -14.75 -32.69 -7.75
C ILE A 34 -15.02 -33.59 -6.55
N ALA A 35 -15.83 -33.13 -5.59
CA ALA A 35 -16.14 -33.89 -4.38
C ALA A 35 -16.83 -35.22 -4.69
N GLU A 36 -17.84 -35.23 -5.55
CA GLU A 36 -18.60 -36.43 -5.92
C GLU A 36 -17.77 -37.43 -6.76
N HIS A 37 -16.75 -36.97 -7.49
CA HIS A 37 -15.86 -37.84 -8.27
C HIS A 37 -14.70 -38.42 -7.44
N LEU A 38 -14.66 -38.16 -6.13
CA LEU A 38 -13.71 -38.81 -5.24
C LEU A 38 -14.14 -40.26 -4.96
N ASN A 39 -13.32 -41.20 -5.42
CA ASN A 39 -13.36 -42.59 -4.98
C ASN A 39 -13.27 -42.68 -3.44
N PRO A 40 -13.64 -43.81 -2.80
CA PRO A 40 -13.63 -43.93 -1.34
C PRO A 40 -12.30 -43.58 -0.64
N GLY A 41 -11.15 -43.82 -1.27
CA GLY A 41 -9.83 -43.38 -0.81
C GLY A 41 -9.26 -42.16 -1.55
N GLY A 42 -10.08 -41.47 -2.32
CA GLY A 42 -9.70 -40.33 -3.14
C GLY A 42 -9.47 -39.07 -2.30
N ARG A 43 -8.57 -38.22 -2.80
CA ARG A 43 -8.19 -36.94 -2.16
C ARG A 43 -8.14 -35.84 -3.20
N ALA A 44 -8.48 -34.62 -2.81
CA ALA A 44 -8.33 -33.45 -3.66
C ALA A 44 -7.89 -32.21 -2.85
N GLY A 45 -7.11 -31.34 -3.49
CA GLY A 45 -6.91 -29.96 -3.05
C GLY A 45 -7.53 -29.05 -4.10
N VAL A 46 -8.50 -28.22 -3.72
CA VAL A 46 -9.26 -27.40 -4.67
C VAL A 46 -9.06 -25.93 -4.32
N ILE A 47 -8.47 -25.18 -5.23
CA ILE A 47 -8.32 -23.73 -5.10
C ILE A 47 -9.61 -23.07 -5.57
N VAL A 48 -10.24 -22.30 -4.69
CA VAL A 48 -11.54 -21.68 -4.96
C VAL A 48 -11.55 -20.21 -4.56
N PRO A 49 -12.38 -19.37 -5.20
CA PRO A 49 -12.64 -18.02 -4.71
C PRO A 49 -13.18 -18.07 -3.28
N GLU A 50 -12.77 -17.12 -2.44
CA GLU A 50 -13.15 -17.07 -1.03
C GLU A 50 -14.67 -17.03 -0.82
N GLY A 51 -15.45 -16.56 -1.81
CA GLY A 51 -16.91 -16.60 -1.76
C GLY A 51 -17.48 -18.00 -1.49
N ILE A 52 -16.80 -19.08 -1.91
CA ILE A 52 -17.23 -20.47 -1.64
C ILE A 52 -17.36 -20.76 -0.14
N ILE A 53 -16.53 -20.14 0.71
CA ILE A 53 -16.47 -20.45 2.14
C ILE A 53 -17.45 -19.62 3.00
N PHE A 54 -18.00 -18.50 2.51
CA PHE A 54 -18.83 -17.61 3.34
C PHE A 54 -20.14 -17.09 2.71
N GLN A 55 -20.35 -17.19 1.39
CA GLN A 55 -21.50 -16.56 0.73
C GLN A 55 -22.85 -17.08 1.24
N GLY A 56 -23.78 -16.17 1.56
CA GLY A 56 -25.07 -16.48 2.18
C GLY A 56 -26.16 -17.02 1.24
N GLN A 57 -25.86 -17.30 -0.03
CA GLN A 57 -26.84 -17.86 -0.98
C GLN A 57 -27.04 -19.37 -0.74
N ASN A 58 -28.28 -19.87 -0.91
CA ASN A 58 -28.65 -21.25 -0.59
C ASN A 58 -27.75 -22.32 -1.24
N ALA A 59 -27.32 -22.12 -2.48
CA ALA A 59 -26.43 -23.05 -3.18
C ALA A 59 -25.05 -23.17 -2.49
N TYR A 60 -24.49 -22.06 -1.99
CA TYR A 60 -23.21 -22.06 -1.28
C TYR A 60 -23.34 -22.68 0.12
N LYS A 61 -24.47 -22.46 0.81
CA LYS A 61 -24.75 -23.12 2.09
C LYS A 61 -24.89 -24.63 1.91
N ALA A 62 -25.63 -25.07 0.88
CA ALA A 62 -25.81 -26.48 0.56
C ALA A 62 -24.49 -27.17 0.20
N LEU A 63 -23.63 -26.52 -0.60
CA LEU A 63 -22.29 -27.02 -0.90
C LEU A 63 -21.45 -27.17 0.37
N ARG A 64 -21.38 -26.13 1.21
CA ARG A 64 -20.60 -26.20 2.46
C ARG A 64 -21.10 -27.28 3.40
N LYS A 65 -22.43 -27.44 3.52
CA LYS A 65 -23.03 -28.55 4.27
C LYS A 65 -22.53 -29.90 3.76
N MET A 66 -22.68 -30.16 2.46
CA MET A 66 -22.24 -31.41 1.83
C MET A 66 -20.75 -31.69 2.05
N LEU A 67 -19.91 -30.65 1.88
CA LEU A 67 -18.46 -30.74 2.06
C LEU A 67 -18.10 -31.06 3.51
N VAL A 68 -18.63 -30.31 4.49
CA VAL A 68 -18.34 -30.52 5.92
C VAL A 68 -18.79 -31.90 6.38
N GLU A 69 -19.95 -32.37 5.92
CA GLU A 69 -20.46 -33.68 6.33
C GLU A 69 -19.56 -34.83 5.82
N ASN A 70 -19.07 -34.77 4.57
CA ASN A 70 -18.59 -35.96 3.87
C ASN A 70 -17.15 -35.91 3.34
N TYR A 71 -16.58 -34.73 3.13
CA TYR A 71 -15.39 -34.59 2.28
C TYR A 71 -14.28 -33.75 2.91
N LEU A 72 -14.62 -32.65 3.57
CA LEU A 72 -13.70 -31.60 3.96
C LEU A 72 -13.02 -31.93 5.28
N TRP A 73 -11.70 -31.80 5.32
CA TRP A 73 -10.90 -31.95 6.55
C TRP A 73 -10.04 -30.72 6.86
N ALA A 74 -9.71 -29.89 5.86
CA ALA A 74 -9.05 -28.60 6.11
C ALA A 74 -9.44 -27.51 5.10
N VAL A 75 -9.37 -26.26 5.57
CA VAL A 75 -9.53 -25.03 4.77
C VAL A 75 -8.31 -24.14 4.99
N VAL A 76 -7.61 -23.79 3.91
CA VAL A 76 -6.49 -22.84 3.96
C VAL A 76 -6.91 -21.53 3.33
N SER A 77 -6.96 -20.45 4.12
CA SER A 77 -7.17 -19.09 3.62
C SER A 77 -5.84 -18.53 3.12
N LEU A 78 -5.85 -17.98 1.90
CA LEU A 78 -4.70 -17.31 1.29
C LEU A 78 -4.94 -15.79 1.23
N PRO A 79 -3.87 -14.97 1.24
CA PRO A 79 -4.02 -13.53 1.09
C PRO A 79 -4.51 -13.17 -0.32
N ALA A 80 -5.19 -12.02 -0.45
CA ALA A 80 -5.57 -11.50 -1.77
C ALA A 80 -4.31 -11.11 -2.55
N GLY A 81 -4.18 -11.54 -3.80
CA GLY A 81 -3.02 -11.22 -4.64
C GLY A 81 -1.95 -12.31 -4.73
N VAL A 82 -2.13 -13.47 -4.08
CA VAL A 82 -1.25 -14.66 -4.27
C VAL A 82 -1.12 -15.04 -5.75
N PHE A 83 -2.20 -14.91 -6.52
CA PHE A 83 -2.24 -15.26 -7.95
C PHE A 83 -2.04 -14.04 -8.87
N ASN A 84 -1.55 -12.92 -8.36
CA ASN A 84 -1.17 -11.80 -9.21
C ASN A 84 0.02 -12.17 -10.11
N PRO A 85 0.12 -11.60 -11.33
CA PRO A 85 -0.80 -10.61 -11.92
C PRO A 85 -2.04 -11.21 -12.60
N TYR A 86 -2.23 -12.53 -12.57
CA TYR A 86 -3.30 -13.21 -13.30
C TYR A 86 -4.67 -13.02 -12.66
N SER A 87 -4.74 -13.02 -11.32
CA SER A 87 -5.99 -12.81 -10.58
C SER A 87 -5.72 -12.16 -9.22
N GLY A 88 -6.42 -11.05 -8.95
CA GLY A 88 -6.45 -10.40 -7.64
C GLY A 88 -7.52 -10.95 -6.69
N VAL A 89 -8.28 -11.98 -7.11
CA VAL A 89 -9.34 -12.57 -6.30
C VAL A 89 -8.73 -13.28 -5.10
N LYS A 90 -9.24 -13.00 -3.90
CA LYS A 90 -8.85 -13.75 -2.69
C LYS A 90 -9.36 -15.19 -2.81
N THR A 91 -8.46 -16.13 -2.56
CA THR A 91 -8.70 -17.56 -2.76
C THR A 91 -8.48 -18.33 -1.46
N CYS A 92 -9.04 -19.53 -1.41
CA CYS A 92 -8.75 -20.52 -0.37
C CYS A 92 -8.51 -21.89 -1.00
N ILE A 93 -7.86 -22.77 -0.27
CA ILE A 93 -7.67 -24.17 -0.65
C ILE A 93 -8.60 -25.01 0.22
N LEU A 94 -9.45 -25.80 -0.41
CA LEU A 94 -10.27 -26.83 0.24
C LEU A 94 -9.54 -28.16 0.11
N PHE A 95 -9.21 -28.78 1.24
CA PHE A 95 -8.63 -30.12 1.26
C PHE A 95 -9.71 -31.16 1.56
N LEU A 96 -9.91 -32.06 0.59
CA LEU A 96 -10.92 -33.10 0.61
C LEU A 96 -10.25 -34.47 0.76
N ASP A 97 -10.75 -35.27 1.70
CA ASP A 97 -10.37 -36.67 1.94
C ASP A 97 -11.52 -37.36 2.68
N ARG A 98 -12.22 -38.28 2.01
CA ARG A 98 -13.42 -38.93 2.54
C ARG A 98 -13.13 -39.79 3.76
N ASN A 99 -11.96 -40.42 3.81
CA ASN A 99 -11.60 -41.30 4.92
C ASN A 99 -11.25 -40.48 6.15
N LEU A 100 -10.44 -39.43 5.96
CA LEU A 100 -10.08 -38.55 7.07
C LEU A 100 -11.29 -37.80 7.60
N ALA A 101 -12.12 -37.22 6.72
CA ALA A 101 -13.33 -36.51 7.11
C ALA A 101 -14.33 -37.37 7.92
N ARG A 102 -14.29 -38.70 7.80
CA ARG A 102 -15.14 -39.61 8.61
C ARG A 102 -14.51 -40.03 9.94
N ARG A 103 -13.21 -39.83 10.12
CA ARG A 103 -12.44 -40.23 11.30
C ARG A 103 -12.22 -39.09 12.29
N THR A 104 -12.36 -37.84 11.85
CA THR A 104 -12.26 -36.66 12.71
C THR A 104 -13.59 -35.92 12.85
N ASP A 105 -13.89 -35.50 14.08
CA ASP A 105 -15.01 -34.60 14.39
C ASP A 105 -14.62 -33.11 14.27
N GLU A 106 -13.37 -32.82 13.95
CA GLU A 106 -12.82 -31.48 13.83
C GLU A 106 -12.46 -31.14 12.38
N LEU A 107 -12.58 -29.85 12.06
CA LEU A 107 -12.12 -29.27 10.81
C LEU A 107 -10.96 -28.31 11.10
N LEU A 108 -9.86 -28.46 10.37
CA LEU A 108 -8.71 -27.56 10.49
C LEU A 108 -8.88 -26.31 9.62
N PHE A 109 -8.66 -25.14 10.20
CA PHE A 109 -8.48 -23.89 9.49
C PHE A 109 -7.03 -23.44 9.59
N VAL A 110 -6.43 -23.11 8.45
CA VAL A 110 -5.10 -22.52 8.37
C VAL A 110 -5.19 -21.16 7.68
N LYS A 111 -4.55 -20.13 8.25
CA LYS A 111 -4.50 -18.78 7.70
C LYS A 111 -3.06 -18.46 7.30
N VAL A 112 -2.82 -18.40 5.99
CA VAL A 112 -1.58 -17.90 5.41
C VAL A 112 -1.72 -16.40 5.25
N GLU A 113 -0.81 -15.61 5.81
CA GLU A 113 -0.77 -14.14 5.64
C GLU A 113 0.29 -13.73 4.61
N SER A 114 1.35 -14.52 4.45
CA SER A 114 2.41 -14.27 3.47
C SER A 114 2.90 -15.57 2.83
N ASP A 115 3.07 -15.56 1.51
CA ASP A 115 3.51 -16.70 0.71
C ASP A 115 4.94 -16.56 0.18
N GLY A 116 5.73 -15.66 0.79
CA GLY A 116 7.10 -15.34 0.39
C GLY A 116 7.23 -14.13 -0.54
N PHE A 117 6.13 -13.58 -1.04
CA PHE A 117 6.12 -12.49 -2.01
C PHE A 117 5.20 -11.33 -1.60
N ASP A 118 5.46 -10.13 -2.11
CA ASP A 118 4.50 -9.04 -2.05
C ASP A 118 3.21 -9.43 -2.80
N LEU A 119 2.09 -8.84 -2.38
CA LEU A 119 0.77 -9.13 -2.94
C LEU A 119 0.44 -8.23 -4.14
N GLY A 120 1.41 -7.48 -4.66
CA GLY A 120 1.28 -6.64 -5.83
C GLY A 120 1.41 -7.42 -7.14
N ALA A 121 1.18 -6.73 -8.27
CA ALA A 121 1.30 -7.33 -9.60
C ALA A 121 2.72 -7.85 -9.93
N GLN A 122 3.74 -7.32 -9.24
CA GLN A 122 5.15 -7.65 -9.48
C GLN A 122 5.64 -8.84 -8.65
N ARG A 123 4.92 -9.23 -7.57
CA ARG A 123 5.21 -10.41 -6.74
C ARG A 123 6.69 -10.51 -6.37
N ARG A 124 7.28 -9.45 -5.80
CA ARG A 124 8.69 -9.44 -5.39
C ARG A 124 8.86 -10.20 -4.06
N PRO A 125 9.96 -10.95 -3.86
CA PRO A 125 10.22 -11.62 -2.60
C PRO A 125 10.19 -10.64 -1.41
N ASN A 126 9.51 -11.02 -0.31
CA ASN A 126 9.32 -10.14 0.86
C ASN A 126 9.94 -10.69 2.17
N GLY A 127 10.58 -11.87 2.12
CA GLY A 127 11.26 -12.50 3.26
C GLY A 127 10.34 -13.12 4.32
N LYS A 128 9.01 -13.08 4.16
CA LYS A 128 8.03 -13.69 5.08
C LYS A 128 7.27 -14.80 4.36
N ASN A 129 7.34 -16.04 4.84
CA ASN A 129 6.69 -17.16 4.18
C ASN A 129 6.08 -18.12 5.21
N ASP A 130 4.75 -18.15 5.26
CA ASP A 130 3.98 -18.99 6.19
C ASP A 130 3.72 -20.39 5.61
N LEU A 131 3.99 -20.62 4.31
CA LEU A 131 3.70 -21.89 3.64
C LEU A 131 4.42 -23.10 4.26
N PRO A 132 5.71 -23.02 4.69
CA PRO A 132 6.37 -24.13 5.36
C PRO A 132 5.68 -24.53 6.67
N GLU A 133 5.36 -23.55 7.54
CA GLU A 133 4.65 -23.80 8.80
C GLU A 133 3.24 -24.35 8.54
N ALA A 134 2.51 -23.76 7.58
CA ALA A 134 1.19 -24.25 7.17
C ALA A 134 1.24 -25.70 6.68
N PHE A 135 2.29 -26.10 5.95
CA PHE A 135 2.47 -27.47 5.51
C PHE A 135 2.70 -28.43 6.69
N GLU A 136 3.55 -28.07 7.65
CA GLU A 136 3.79 -28.88 8.86
C GLU A 136 2.50 -29.07 9.67
N ILE A 137 1.72 -28.00 9.86
CA ILE A 137 0.42 -28.05 10.54
C ILE A 137 -0.54 -29.01 9.81
N LEU A 138 -0.64 -28.92 8.49
CA LEU A 138 -1.49 -29.78 7.67
C LEU A 138 -1.06 -31.25 7.74
N ASP A 139 0.25 -31.52 7.68
CA ASP A 139 0.79 -32.89 7.73
C ASP A 139 0.57 -33.53 9.12
N SER A 140 0.82 -32.78 10.20
CA SER A 140 0.53 -33.22 11.56
C SER A 140 -0.96 -33.50 11.77
N HIS A 141 -1.84 -32.60 11.35
CA HIS A 141 -3.29 -32.80 11.48
C HIS A 141 -3.79 -33.99 10.66
N LYS A 142 -3.26 -34.18 9.44
CA LYS A 142 -3.59 -35.33 8.59
C LYS A 142 -3.14 -36.66 9.19
N LYS A 143 -2.08 -36.65 10.01
CA LYS A 143 -1.62 -37.80 10.82
C LYS A 143 -2.41 -37.95 12.13
N GLU A 144 -3.52 -37.24 12.28
CA GLU A 144 -4.40 -37.25 13.45
C GLU A 144 -3.67 -36.85 14.75
N GLN A 145 -2.59 -36.07 14.63
CA GLN A 145 -1.92 -35.47 15.77
C GLN A 145 -2.69 -34.23 16.21
N LYS A 146 -2.79 -34.03 17.53
CA LYS A 146 -3.48 -32.87 18.09
C LYS A 146 -2.80 -31.58 17.62
N THR A 147 -3.51 -30.79 16.83
CA THR A 147 -3.03 -29.49 16.36
C THR A 147 -3.13 -28.49 17.50
N GLN A 148 -2.02 -27.84 17.84
CA GLN A 148 -2.04 -26.74 18.78
C GLN A 148 -2.59 -25.48 18.08
N GLU A 149 -3.57 -24.82 18.70
CA GLU A 149 -4.04 -23.54 18.19
C GLU A 149 -2.91 -22.51 18.18
N SER A 150 -2.77 -21.81 17.06
CA SER A 150 -1.75 -20.79 16.84
C SER A 150 -2.36 -19.63 16.07
N LYS A 151 -1.58 -18.58 15.78
CA LYS A 151 -2.03 -17.50 14.88
C LYS A 151 -2.38 -18.03 13.48
N LEU A 152 -1.71 -19.09 13.01
CA LEU A 152 -1.95 -19.71 11.71
C LEU A 152 -3.02 -20.80 11.78
N ALA A 153 -3.11 -21.57 12.86
CA ALA A 153 -3.99 -22.75 12.94
C ALA A 153 -5.13 -22.62 13.95
N LEU A 154 -6.29 -23.16 13.60
CA LEU A 154 -7.44 -23.34 14.49
C LEU A 154 -8.18 -24.63 14.12
N THR A 155 -8.52 -25.48 15.09
CA THR A 155 -9.45 -26.59 14.86
C THR A 155 -10.83 -26.23 15.39
N VAL A 156 -11.87 -26.58 14.64
CA VAL A 156 -13.26 -26.29 15.02
C VAL A 156 -14.07 -27.58 14.92
N SER A 157 -14.81 -27.91 15.97
CA SER A 157 -15.69 -29.08 15.92
C SER A 157 -16.79 -28.90 14.88
N ARG A 158 -17.15 -29.98 14.18
CA ARG A 158 -18.26 -30.00 13.22
C ARG A 158 -19.56 -29.52 13.84
N LYS A 159 -19.82 -29.89 15.09
CA LYS A 159 -20.98 -29.42 15.86
C LYS A 159 -21.03 -27.88 15.89
N ARG A 160 -19.92 -27.21 16.21
CA ARG A 160 -19.83 -25.75 16.25
C ARG A 160 -20.00 -25.10 14.87
N LEU A 161 -19.56 -25.75 13.80
CA LEU A 161 -19.81 -25.27 12.43
C LEU A 161 -21.31 -25.26 12.07
N PHE A 162 -22.07 -26.25 12.55
CA PHE A 162 -23.51 -26.39 12.28
C PHE A 162 -24.42 -25.54 13.18
N GLU A 163 -23.89 -24.84 14.19
CA GLU A 163 -24.66 -23.89 15.01
C GLU A 163 -25.15 -22.69 14.20
N SER A 164 -24.44 -22.33 13.12
CA SER A 164 -24.85 -21.28 12.20
C SER A 164 -25.55 -21.87 10.97
N PRO A 165 -26.73 -21.35 10.57
CA PRO A 165 -27.41 -21.79 9.34
C PRO A 165 -26.60 -21.49 8.07
N ASP A 166 -25.60 -20.60 8.16
CA ASP A 166 -24.72 -20.26 7.05
C ASP A 166 -23.54 -21.23 6.89
N ILE A 167 -23.20 -22.06 7.90
CA ILE A 167 -22.05 -22.98 7.89
C ILE A 167 -20.80 -22.27 7.34
N ASN A 168 -20.40 -21.18 8.01
CA ASN A 168 -19.29 -20.36 7.54
C ASN A 168 -17.95 -21.11 7.70
N LEU A 169 -17.10 -21.09 6.68
CA LEU A 169 -15.79 -21.75 6.72
C LEU A 169 -14.65 -20.73 6.76
N SER A 170 -14.88 -19.58 7.42
CA SER A 170 -13.84 -18.59 7.72
C SER A 170 -13.34 -18.82 9.15
N GLY A 171 -12.12 -19.37 9.29
CA GLY A 171 -11.55 -19.76 10.59
C GLY A 171 -11.54 -18.65 11.63
N ASP A 172 -11.28 -17.39 11.23
CA ASP A 172 -11.27 -16.22 12.13
C ASP A 172 -12.58 -16.03 12.91
N ARG A 173 -13.73 -16.50 12.39
CA ARG A 173 -15.03 -16.41 13.08
C ARG A 173 -15.13 -17.32 14.31
N TYR A 174 -14.28 -18.33 14.40
CA TYR A 174 -14.31 -19.36 15.44
C TYR A 174 -13.18 -19.18 16.45
N ARG A 175 -12.26 -18.24 16.23
CA ARG A 175 -11.27 -17.89 17.25
C ARG A 175 -12.00 -17.29 18.44
N GLU A 176 -11.83 -17.90 19.60
CA GLU A 176 -12.16 -17.22 20.85
C GLU A 176 -11.19 -16.05 20.98
N THR A 177 -11.70 -14.84 20.76
CA THR A 177 -10.93 -13.65 21.08
C THR A 177 -10.82 -13.63 22.59
N ALA A 178 -9.61 -13.86 23.12
CA ALA A 178 -9.31 -13.57 24.51
C ALA A 178 -9.89 -12.17 24.79
N ALA A 179 -10.65 -12.03 25.89
CA ALA A 179 -11.25 -10.76 26.24
C ALA A 179 -10.14 -9.73 26.39
N VAL A 180 -9.98 -8.88 25.36
CA VAL A 180 -9.09 -7.73 25.41
C VAL A 180 -9.53 -6.94 26.63
N GLN A 181 -8.65 -6.80 27.63
CA GLN A 181 -8.91 -5.89 28.74
C GLN A 181 -8.93 -4.47 28.18
N ARG A 182 -10.11 -4.02 27.77
CA ARG A 182 -10.33 -2.67 27.25
C ARG A 182 -10.46 -1.73 28.44
N LYS A 183 -9.57 -0.73 28.49
CA LYS A 183 -9.57 0.31 29.53
C LYS A 183 -10.80 1.21 29.45
N TRP A 184 -11.39 1.35 28.26
CA TRP A 184 -12.47 2.27 27.95
C TRP A 184 -13.66 1.54 27.32
N PRO A 185 -14.90 2.04 27.52
CA PRO A 185 -16.06 1.48 26.86
C PRO A 185 -15.96 1.67 25.34
N MET A 186 -16.35 0.65 24.59
CA MET A 186 -16.46 0.74 23.14
C MET A 186 -17.85 1.22 22.77
N VAL A 187 -17.91 2.22 21.90
CA VAL A 187 -19.14 2.86 21.44
C VAL A 187 -19.23 2.71 19.94
N LYS A 188 -20.39 2.29 19.44
CA LYS A 188 -20.65 2.21 18.00
C LYS A 188 -20.77 3.61 17.41
N LEU A 189 -20.26 3.80 16.20
CA LEU A 189 -20.44 5.03 15.45
C LEU A 189 -21.93 5.32 15.15
N GLY A 190 -22.78 4.29 15.15
CA GLY A 190 -24.25 4.42 15.05
C GLY A 190 -24.98 4.63 16.38
N ASP A 191 -24.28 4.83 17.50
CA ASP A 191 -24.92 5.12 18.79
C ASP A 191 -25.41 6.58 18.83
N GLU A 192 -26.72 6.76 18.68
CA GLU A 192 -27.37 8.08 18.58
C GLU A 192 -27.22 8.96 19.83
N ARG A 193 -26.79 8.39 20.97
CA ARG A 193 -26.45 9.17 22.16
C ARG A 193 -25.24 10.08 21.95
N PHE A 194 -24.35 9.70 21.03
CA PHE A 194 -23.09 10.39 20.78
C PHE A 194 -22.97 10.91 19.35
N PHE A 195 -23.52 10.16 18.37
CA PHE A 195 -23.26 10.39 16.96
C PHE A 195 -24.51 10.26 16.09
N THR A 196 -24.60 11.09 15.05
CA THR A 196 -25.51 10.88 13.92
C THR A 196 -24.69 10.66 12.66
N ILE A 197 -24.89 9.52 12.00
CA ILE A 197 -24.21 9.19 10.75
C ILE A 197 -25.01 9.73 9.57
N GLU A 198 -24.41 10.62 8.80
CA GLU A 198 -25.01 11.20 7.60
C GLU A 198 -24.28 10.79 6.32
N SER A 199 -25.05 10.51 5.26
CA SER A 199 -24.50 10.34 3.92
C SER A 199 -24.54 11.68 3.19
N GLY A 200 -23.55 11.94 2.34
CA GLY A 200 -23.62 13.11 1.46
C GLY A 200 -24.48 12.91 0.22
N GLY A 201 -24.49 13.92 -0.64
CA GLY A 201 -25.26 13.92 -1.88
C GLY A 201 -24.69 14.86 -2.91
N THR A 202 -25.08 14.64 -4.16
CA THR A 202 -24.54 15.36 -5.32
C THR A 202 -25.70 16.02 -6.07
N PRO A 203 -25.78 17.35 -6.08
CA PRO A 203 -26.70 18.05 -6.96
C PRO A 203 -26.42 17.71 -8.43
N SER A 204 -27.44 17.77 -9.27
CA SER A 204 -27.25 17.50 -10.70
C SER A 204 -26.21 18.45 -11.30
N SER A 205 -25.20 17.90 -11.97
CA SER A 205 -24.16 18.70 -12.65
C SER A 205 -24.68 19.40 -13.91
N THR A 206 -25.86 19.01 -14.41
CA THR A 206 -26.48 19.59 -15.61
C THR A 206 -27.35 20.80 -15.32
N VAL A 207 -27.53 21.17 -14.05
CA VAL A 207 -28.33 22.33 -13.62
C VAL A 207 -27.38 23.37 -13.03
N PRO A 208 -26.92 24.37 -13.81
CA PRO A 208 -25.93 25.35 -13.37
C PRO A 208 -26.31 26.10 -12.09
N GLU A 209 -27.61 26.35 -11.89
CA GLU A 209 -28.17 27.07 -10.73
C GLU A 209 -27.93 26.35 -9.40
N TYR A 210 -27.60 25.06 -9.43
CA TYR A 210 -27.28 24.28 -8.23
C TYR A 210 -25.86 24.52 -7.71
N TRP A 211 -25.00 25.18 -8.49
CA TRP A 211 -23.57 25.33 -8.24
C TRP A 211 -23.16 26.78 -8.01
N GLY A 212 -21.98 27.00 -7.41
CA GLY A 212 -21.38 28.33 -7.26
C GLY A 212 -22.02 29.22 -6.18
N GLY A 213 -22.77 28.64 -5.25
CA GLY A 213 -23.35 29.36 -4.11
C GLY A 213 -22.42 29.46 -2.90
N ALA A 214 -23.00 29.77 -1.73
CA ALA A 214 -22.26 29.96 -0.48
C ALA A 214 -21.95 28.65 0.28
N ILE A 215 -22.58 27.53 -0.08
CA ILE A 215 -22.47 26.27 0.66
C ILE A 215 -21.26 25.49 0.15
N ARG A 216 -20.27 25.29 1.02
CA ARG A 216 -19.09 24.47 0.74
C ARG A 216 -19.50 23.04 0.45
N TRP A 217 -18.97 22.44 -0.62
CA TRP A 217 -19.31 21.09 -1.03
C TRP A 217 -18.04 20.24 -1.19
N VAL A 218 -17.80 19.39 -0.19
CA VAL A 218 -16.58 18.61 -0.02
C VAL A 218 -16.57 17.39 -0.92
N THR A 219 -15.44 17.16 -1.57
CA THR A 219 -15.12 15.95 -2.31
C THR A 219 -13.71 15.46 -1.95
N LEU A 220 -13.29 14.32 -2.50
CA LEU A 220 -11.96 13.74 -2.21
C LEU A 220 -10.78 14.69 -2.52
N VAL A 221 -10.94 15.66 -3.43
CA VAL A 221 -9.87 16.63 -3.76
C VAL A 221 -9.60 17.61 -2.61
N ASP A 222 -10.57 17.79 -1.72
CA ASP A 222 -10.48 18.67 -0.55
C ASP A 222 -9.83 17.97 0.65
N LEU A 223 -9.59 16.65 0.57
CA LEU A 223 -8.89 15.88 1.59
C LEU A 223 -7.52 15.40 1.04
N PRO A 224 -6.41 16.07 1.41
CA PRO A 224 -5.08 15.71 0.93
C PRO A 224 -4.68 14.30 1.42
N GLN A 225 -3.77 13.67 0.67
CA GLN A 225 -3.27 12.33 0.95
C GLN A 225 -2.10 12.38 1.95
N GLY A 226 -2.03 11.43 2.90
CA GLY A 226 -0.85 11.25 3.77
C GLY A 226 -0.92 11.89 5.15
N GLU A 227 -2.07 12.46 5.54
CA GLU A 227 -2.36 12.92 6.90
C GLU A 227 -3.37 11.99 7.59
N SER A 228 -3.34 11.94 8.93
CA SER A 228 -4.38 11.24 9.71
C SER A 228 -5.76 11.87 9.51
N PHE A 229 -5.81 13.20 9.45
CA PHE A 229 -6.98 13.99 9.03
C PHE A 229 -6.58 15.45 8.76
N THR A 230 -7.42 16.15 7.99
CA THR A 230 -7.28 17.59 7.69
C THR A 230 -8.41 18.43 8.30
N GLU A 231 -8.21 19.74 8.44
CA GLU A 231 -9.28 20.68 8.82
C GLU A 231 -9.74 21.47 7.60
N ILE A 232 -11.02 21.40 7.28
CA ILE A 232 -11.57 21.96 6.05
C ILE A 232 -12.27 23.28 6.37
N LYS A 233 -11.68 24.38 5.91
CA LYS A 233 -12.29 25.71 5.97
C LYS A 233 -13.00 26.10 4.69
N ASN A 234 -12.49 25.69 3.54
CA ASN A 234 -13.02 26.01 2.21
C ASN A 234 -12.91 24.78 1.30
N THR A 235 -13.68 24.77 0.22
CA THR A 235 -13.74 23.67 -0.76
C THR A 235 -13.49 24.20 -2.15
N GLN A 236 -13.00 23.34 -3.05
CA GLN A 236 -12.80 23.72 -4.46
C GLN A 236 -14.12 24.06 -5.17
N ARG A 237 -15.22 23.44 -4.75
CA ARG A 237 -16.56 23.68 -5.31
C ARG A 237 -17.54 24.03 -4.21
N THR A 238 -18.54 24.81 -4.58
CA THR A 238 -19.67 25.17 -3.73
C THR A 238 -20.99 24.89 -4.44
N ILE A 239 -22.05 24.72 -3.65
CA ILE A 239 -23.42 24.53 -4.11
C ILE A 239 -24.29 25.70 -3.62
N SER A 240 -25.39 25.94 -4.32
CA SER A 240 -26.39 26.94 -3.91
C SER A 240 -27.40 26.34 -2.94
N GLU A 241 -28.16 27.20 -2.27
CA GLU A 241 -29.33 26.79 -1.47
C GLU A 241 -30.33 25.97 -2.29
N THR A 242 -30.54 26.36 -3.54
CA THR A 242 -31.40 25.62 -4.48
C THR A 242 -30.83 24.23 -4.77
N GLY A 243 -29.51 24.13 -4.96
CA GLY A 243 -28.83 22.85 -5.17
C GLY A 243 -28.89 21.93 -3.96
N LEU A 244 -28.77 22.48 -2.75
CA LEU A 244 -28.94 21.73 -1.51
C LEU A 244 -30.38 21.19 -1.40
N LYS A 245 -31.40 22.05 -1.53
CA LYS A 245 -32.82 21.68 -1.39
C LYS A 245 -33.31 20.68 -2.44
N ASN A 246 -32.72 20.68 -3.64
CA ASN A 246 -33.13 19.81 -4.75
C ASN A 246 -32.18 18.64 -5.01
N SER A 247 -31.44 18.21 -3.98
CA SER A 247 -30.57 17.03 -4.05
C SER A 247 -30.60 16.25 -2.75
N SER A 248 -29.88 15.12 -2.70
CA SER A 248 -29.69 14.35 -1.47
C SER A 248 -28.56 14.91 -0.57
N ALA A 249 -28.00 16.08 -0.91
CA ALA A 249 -26.96 16.69 -0.10
C ALA A 249 -27.55 17.19 1.22
N VAL A 250 -26.83 16.96 2.31
CA VAL A 250 -27.22 17.39 3.66
C VAL A 250 -26.25 18.47 4.13
N LEU A 251 -26.78 19.55 4.71
CA LEU A 251 -25.95 20.57 5.35
C LEU A 251 -25.51 20.05 6.71
N LEU A 252 -24.21 19.82 6.86
CA LEU A 252 -23.60 19.32 8.07
C LEU A 252 -23.14 20.51 8.92
N PRO A 253 -23.31 20.44 10.25
CA PRO A 253 -22.81 21.49 11.14
C PRO A 253 -21.28 21.52 11.18
N LYS A 254 -20.72 22.63 11.66
CA LYS A 254 -19.29 22.71 11.99
C LYS A 254 -18.90 21.62 12.99
N ARG A 255 -17.63 21.25 13.00
CA ARG A 255 -16.99 20.18 13.79
C ARG A 255 -17.46 18.76 13.45
N THR A 256 -18.22 18.58 12.36
CA THR A 256 -18.52 17.25 11.82
C THR A 256 -17.25 16.59 11.30
N VAL A 257 -17.06 15.30 11.63
CA VAL A 257 -15.97 14.47 11.10
C VAL A 257 -16.42 13.83 9.80
N LEU A 258 -15.76 14.15 8.70
CA LEU A 258 -16.08 13.70 7.35
C LEU A 258 -15.17 12.54 6.97
N VAL A 259 -15.73 11.39 6.56
CA VAL A 259 -14.93 10.21 6.22
C VAL A 259 -15.29 9.74 4.82
N SER A 260 -14.29 9.70 3.94
CA SER A 260 -14.51 9.16 2.59
C SER A 260 -14.77 7.66 2.68
N SER A 261 -15.88 7.23 2.08
CA SER A 261 -16.37 5.85 2.13
C SER A 261 -16.30 5.14 0.78
N ARG A 262 -15.92 5.83 -0.30
CA ARG A 262 -15.90 5.32 -1.67
C ARG A 262 -14.65 5.76 -2.43
N ALA A 263 -14.19 4.91 -3.35
CA ALA A 263 -13.01 5.10 -4.22
C ALA A 263 -11.68 5.15 -3.47
N THR A 264 -11.47 6.14 -2.61
CA THR A 264 -10.38 6.16 -1.63
C THR A 264 -11.00 6.20 -0.25
N ILE A 265 -11.00 5.06 0.43
CA ILE A 265 -11.63 4.93 1.75
C ILE A 265 -10.69 5.50 2.82
N GLY A 266 -11.26 6.18 3.81
CA GLY A 266 -10.54 6.58 5.01
C GLY A 266 -9.73 7.88 4.90
N ARG A 267 -10.01 8.75 3.92
CA ARG A 267 -9.60 10.15 4.03
C ARG A 267 -10.53 10.87 4.99
N ILE A 268 -9.95 11.54 5.98
CA ILE A 268 -10.70 12.12 7.09
C ILE A 268 -10.51 13.63 7.12
N GLY A 269 -11.61 14.35 7.28
CA GLY A 269 -11.64 15.80 7.41
C GLY A 269 -12.47 16.24 8.61
N ILE A 270 -12.20 17.41 9.17
CA ILE A 270 -13.06 18.07 10.17
C ILE A 270 -13.59 19.36 9.56
N ALA A 271 -14.91 19.51 9.54
CA ALA A 271 -15.57 20.70 9.01
C ALA A 271 -15.36 21.89 9.96
N LEU A 272 -14.65 22.95 9.53
CA LEU A 272 -14.53 24.17 10.35
C LEU A 272 -15.72 25.11 10.19
N GLU A 273 -16.45 24.98 9.08
CA GLU A 273 -17.66 25.73 8.76
C GLU A 273 -18.79 24.75 8.36
N PRO A 274 -20.07 25.15 8.42
CA PRO A 274 -21.14 24.33 7.85
C PRO A 274 -20.89 24.02 6.37
N MET A 275 -21.06 22.76 6.00
CA MET A 275 -20.74 22.27 4.65
C MET A 275 -21.54 21.01 4.30
N ALA A 276 -21.64 20.71 3.01
CA ALA A 276 -22.17 19.46 2.50
C ALA A 276 -21.04 18.61 1.90
N THR A 277 -21.26 17.31 1.74
CA THR A 277 -20.31 16.41 1.05
C THR A 277 -20.99 15.72 -0.13
N ASN A 278 -20.21 15.18 -1.05
CA ASN A 278 -20.75 14.27 -2.07
C ASN A 278 -21.16 12.91 -1.48
N GLN A 279 -21.78 12.05 -2.29
CA GLN A 279 -22.30 10.73 -1.88
C GLN A 279 -21.21 9.75 -1.42
N GLY A 280 -19.94 10.03 -1.73
CA GLY A 280 -18.80 9.19 -1.38
C GLY A 280 -18.31 9.33 0.05
N PHE A 281 -19.10 9.92 0.95
CA PHE A 281 -18.76 10.12 2.36
C PHE A 281 -19.76 9.45 3.31
N LYS A 282 -19.26 9.13 4.51
CA LYS A 282 -20.04 8.90 5.72
C LYS A 282 -19.54 9.89 6.76
N ASN A 283 -20.42 10.77 7.19
CA ASN A 283 -20.12 11.90 8.05
C ASN A 283 -20.60 11.57 9.46
N ILE A 284 -19.78 11.88 10.46
CA ILE A 284 -20.07 11.66 11.88
C ILE A 284 -20.37 13.04 12.48
N VAL A 285 -21.65 13.32 12.66
CA VAL A 285 -22.12 14.51 13.38
C VAL A 285 -22.08 14.18 14.87
N ILE A 286 -21.45 15.03 15.67
CA ILE A 286 -21.36 14.86 17.12
C ILE A 286 -22.59 15.46 17.78
N GLY A 287 -23.28 14.65 18.60
CA GLY A 287 -24.49 15.05 19.31
C GLY A 287 -24.22 15.95 20.53
N ASP A 288 -23.14 15.69 21.25
CA ASP A 288 -22.78 16.43 22.47
C ASP A 288 -21.26 16.63 22.59
N PHE A 289 -20.84 17.90 22.52
CA PHE A 289 -19.42 18.28 22.62
C PHE A 289 -18.91 18.36 24.07
N ASP A 290 -19.79 18.27 25.08
CA ASP A 290 -19.40 18.13 26.49
C ASP A 290 -19.01 16.69 26.84
N GLN A 291 -19.27 15.75 25.92
CA GLN A 291 -18.88 14.33 26.05
C GLN A 291 -17.85 13.89 25.01
N VAL A 292 -17.85 14.50 23.83
CA VAL A 292 -17.08 14.01 22.68
C VAL A 292 -16.25 15.13 22.03
N ASN A 293 -14.97 14.83 21.83
CA ASN A 293 -14.06 15.68 21.06
C ASN A 293 -13.94 15.18 19.60
N GLU A 294 -14.18 16.07 18.63
CA GLU A 294 -14.16 15.76 17.20
C GLU A 294 -12.80 15.32 16.67
N ARG A 295 -11.70 15.88 17.21
CA ARG A 295 -10.35 15.50 16.83
C ARG A 295 -10.02 14.11 17.35
N TYR A 296 -10.47 13.79 18.56
CA TYR A 296 -10.36 12.44 19.11
C TYR A 296 -11.09 11.43 18.20
N VAL A 297 -12.32 11.73 17.80
CA VAL A 297 -13.08 10.88 16.87
C VAL A 297 -12.34 10.72 15.54
N ALA A 298 -11.79 11.79 14.97
CA ALA A 298 -11.00 11.73 13.74
C ALA A 298 -9.79 10.79 13.89
N TYR A 299 -9.04 10.87 15.00
CA TYR A 299 -7.93 9.95 15.28
C TYR A 299 -8.38 8.50 15.47
N ALA A 300 -9.45 8.26 16.22
CA ALA A 300 -9.96 6.92 16.46
C ALA A 300 -10.45 6.27 15.16
N VAL A 301 -11.13 7.04 14.30
CA VAL A 301 -11.61 6.55 13.00
C VAL A 301 -10.46 6.35 12.01
N ALA A 302 -9.40 7.16 12.08
CA ALA A 302 -8.19 6.95 11.27
C ALA A 302 -7.56 5.57 11.52
N ARG A 303 -7.60 5.07 12.77
CA ARG A 303 -7.13 3.72 13.11
C ARG A 303 -7.97 2.62 12.48
N LEU A 304 -9.24 2.88 12.20
CA LEU A 304 -10.18 1.92 11.60
C LEU A 304 -10.09 1.84 10.07
N VAL A 305 -9.30 2.69 9.40
CA VAL A 305 -9.20 2.70 7.93
C VAL A 305 -8.84 1.33 7.33
N PRO A 306 -7.86 0.57 7.86
CA PRO A 306 -7.59 -0.78 7.35
C PRO A 306 -8.77 -1.74 7.49
N VAL A 307 -9.57 -1.59 8.57
CA VAL A 307 -10.78 -2.39 8.79
C VAL A 307 -11.87 -1.99 7.79
N MET A 308 -12.04 -0.68 7.55
CA MET A 308 -12.98 -0.18 6.55
C MET A 308 -12.64 -0.69 5.15
N ASP A 309 -11.35 -0.72 4.77
CA ASP A 309 -10.88 -1.25 3.49
C ASP A 309 -11.17 -2.74 3.30
N GLN A 310 -11.11 -3.53 4.38
CA GLN A 310 -11.46 -4.95 4.37
C GLN A 310 -12.96 -5.18 4.27
N MET A 311 -13.77 -4.32 4.91
CA MET A 311 -15.23 -4.38 4.86
C MET A 311 -15.81 -3.87 3.53
N ALA A 312 -15.04 -3.08 2.79
CA ALA A 312 -15.50 -2.46 1.57
C ALA A 312 -15.77 -3.48 0.47
N SER A 313 -16.89 -3.31 -0.22
CA SER A 313 -17.34 -4.20 -1.29
C SER A 313 -17.62 -3.41 -2.58
N GLY A 314 -17.66 -4.08 -3.73
CA GLY A 314 -17.92 -3.46 -5.04
C GLY A 314 -16.81 -3.74 -6.06
N GLY A 315 -17.19 -3.79 -7.35
CA GLY A 315 -16.27 -4.11 -8.46
C GLY A 315 -15.36 -2.93 -8.83
N THR A 316 -15.89 -1.92 -9.52
CA THR A 316 -15.09 -0.78 -10.04
C THR A 316 -14.67 0.21 -8.95
N PHE A 317 -15.52 0.44 -7.95
CA PHE A 317 -15.19 1.26 -6.79
C PHE A 317 -15.59 0.53 -5.51
N LYS A 318 -14.62 0.32 -4.62
CA LYS A 318 -14.90 -0.16 -3.26
C LYS A 318 -15.67 0.89 -2.48
N GLU A 319 -16.67 0.45 -1.74
CA GLU A 319 -17.47 1.31 -0.86
C GLU A 319 -17.86 0.60 0.44
N ILE A 320 -17.88 1.35 1.54
CA ILE A 320 -18.46 0.91 2.82
C ILE A 320 -19.89 1.43 2.96
N SER A 321 -20.83 0.51 3.24
CA SER A 321 -22.24 0.86 3.44
C SER A 321 -22.45 1.68 4.72
N LYS A 322 -23.51 2.50 4.79
CA LYS A 322 -23.86 3.24 6.01
C LYS A 322 -24.02 2.29 7.20
N THR A 323 -24.71 1.17 7.02
CA THR A 323 -24.92 0.16 8.05
C THR A 323 -23.60 -0.45 8.56
N SER A 324 -22.69 -0.82 7.65
CA SER A 324 -21.37 -1.35 8.03
C SER A 324 -20.55 -0.30 8.78
N PHE A 325 -20.56 0.94 8.31
CA PHE A 325 -19.85 2.05 8.94
C PHE A 325 -20.39 2.36 10.34
N SER A 326 -21.72 2.40 10.52
CA SER A 326 -22.37 2.62 11.82
C SER A 326 -22.09 1.50 12.83
N ASN A 327 -21.76 0.29 12.37
CA ASN A 327 -21.41 -0.83 13.24
C ASN A 327 -19.94 -0.83 13.70
N LEU A 328 -19.10 0.06 13.16
CA LEU A 328 -17.74 0.24 13.66
C LEU A 328 -17.80 0.78 15.09
N GLU A 329 -16.84 0.35 15.92
CA GLU A 329 -16.75 0.75 17.32
C GLU A 329 -15.45 1.51 17.57
N ILE A 330 -15.51 2.55 18.39
CA ILE A 330 -14.34 3.28 18.89
C ILE A 330 -14.33 3.26 20.43
N PRO A 331 -13.16 3.22 21.08
CA PRO A 331 -13.08 3.48 22.51
C PRO A 331 -13.53 4.91 22.80
N LEU A 332 -14.31 5.13 23.85
CA LEU A 332 -14.76 6.47 24.24
C LEU A 332 -14.44 6.76 25.71
N PRO A 333 -13.23 7.25 26.02
CA PRO A 333 -12.87 7.67 27.38
C PRO A 333 -13.59 8.98 27.76
N PRO A 334 -13.55 9.39 29.04
CA PRO A 334 -14.07 10.70 29.46
C PRO A 334 -13.48 11.87 28.65
N LEU A 335 -14.25 12.94 28.44
CA LEU A 335 -13.84 14.08 27.59
C LEU A 335 -12.46 14.65 27.98
N SER A 336 -12.16 14.77 29.28
CA SER A 336 -10.88 15.27 29.76
C SER A 336 -9.69 14.42 29.26
N ILE A 337 -9.87 13.10 29.19
CA ILE A 337 -8.87 12.17 28.68
C ILE A 337 -8.77 12.28 27.15
N GLN A 338 -9.90 12.41 26.44
CA GLN A 338 -9.89 12.67 25.00
C GLN A 338 -9.10 13.94 24.66
N GLN A 339 -9.32 15.02 25.42
CA GLN A 339 -8.62 16.31 25.24
C GLN A 339 -7.11 16.21 25.51
N GLN A 340 -6.71 15.50 26.58
CA GLN A 340 -5.29 15.25 26.86
C GLN A 340 -4.62 14.47 25.72
N MET A 341 -5.29 13.45 25.19
CA MET A 341 -4.80 12.65 24.07
C MET A 341 -4.65 13.48 22.80
N VAL A 342 -5.67 14.28 22.47
CA VAL A 342 -5.63 15.18 21.32
C VAL A 342 -4.48 16.16 21.45
N ALA A 343 -4.29 16.77 22.62
CA ALA A 343 -3.17 17.71 22.84
C ALA A 343 -1.80 17.05 22.62
N GLU A 344 -1.62 15.81 23.08
CA GLU A 344 -0.38 15.05 22.88
C GLU A 344 -0.17 14.69 21.40
N LEU A 345 -1.19 14.12 20.74
CA LEU A 345 -1.14 13.71 19.33
C LEU A 345 -0.95 14.89 18.39
N ASP A 346 -1.59 16.03 18.67
CA ASP A 346 -1.41 17.28 17.93
C ASP A 346 0.01 17.82 18.10
N GLY A 347 0.58 17.69 19.31
CA GLY A 347 1.99 17.99 19.55
C GLY A 347 2.91 17.16 18.66
N TYR A 348 2.64 15.85 18.53
CA TYR A 348 3.43 14.99 17.65
C TYR A 348 3.27 15.33 16.18
N ARG A 349 2.04 15.62 15.72
CA ARG A 349 1.79 16.07 14.34
C ARG A 349 2.58 17.33 13.99
N LYS A 350 2.58 18.34 14.87
CA LYS A 350 3.33 19.58 14.64
C LYS A 350 4.82 19.34 14.43
N VAL A 351 5.41 18.39 15.16
CA VAL A 351 6.82 18.00 14.98
C VAL A 351 7.03 17.34 13.62
N ILE A 352 6.15 16.42 13.21
CA ILE A 352 6.22 15.74 11.90
C ILE A 352 6.07 16.75 10.76
N GLU A 353 5.09 17.64 10.85
CA GLU A 353 4.82 18.67 9.84
C GLU A 353 6.01 19.63 9.71
N GLY A 354 6.57 20.11 10.83
CA GLY A 354 7.76 20.94 10.83
C GLY A 354 8.98 20.24 10.23
N ALA A 355 9.24 18.98 10.59
CA ALA A 355 10.33 18.18 10.04
C ALA A 355 10.18 17.97 8.52
N ARG A 356 8.96 17.62 8.06
CA ARG A 356 8.65 17.48 6.63
C ARG A 356 8.81 18.80 5.87
N GLN A 357 8.48 19.93 6.49
CA GLN A 357 8.67 21.25 5.89
C GLN A 357 10.15 21.59 5.72
N VAL A 358 11.01 21.26 6.69
CA VAL A 358 12.48 21.40 6.55
C VAL A 358 12.98 20.56 5.37
N ILE A 359 12.59 19.29 5.30
CA ILE A 359 13.00 18.37 4.22
C ILE A 359 12.54 18.87 2.86
N ALA A 360 11.28 19.32 2.74
CA ALA A 360 10.72 19.76 1.47
C ALA A 360 11.32 21.07 0.93
N ASN A 361 11.80 21.94 1.82
CA ASN A 361 12.35 23.25 1.46
C ASN A 361 13.87 23.27 1.37
N TYR A 362 14.56 22.27 1.92
CA TYR A 362 16.01 22.18 1.82
C TYR A 362 16.45 21.98 0.37
N LYS A 363 17.30 22.89 -0.12
CA LYS A 363 17.95 22.81 -1.42
C LYS A 363 19.39 23.29 -1.24
N PRO A 364 20.41 22.42 -1.42
CA PRO A 364 21.79 22.83 -1.26
C PRO A 364 22.12 23.92 -2.28
N THR A 365 22.86 24.93 -1.84
CA THR A 365 23.33 26.02 -2.70
C THR A 365 24.85 26.08 -2.67
N ILE A 366 25.47 26.33 -3.82
CA ILE A 366 26.90 26.57 -3.92
C ILE A 366 27.08 27.99 -4.43
N LYS A 367 27.79 28.83 -3.67
CA LYS A 367 28.17 30.17 -4.13
C LYS A 367 29.34 30.01 -5.10
N ILE A 368 29.08 30.25 -6.38
CA ILE A 368 30.11 30.18 -7.42
C ILE A 368 30.86 31.49 -7.45
N ASP A 369 32.16 31.43 -7.23
CA ASP A 369 33.06 32.55 -7.47
C ASP A 369 33.31 32.69 -8.98
N PRO A 370 33.07 33.87 -9.59
CA PRO A 370 33.40 34.12 -10.99
C PRO A 370 34.87 33.92 -11.35
N GLU A 371 35.79 33.96 -10.38
CA GLU A 371 37.23 33.76 -10.60
C GLU A 371 37.62 32.28 -10.70
N TRP A 372 36.74 31.35 -10.34
CA TRP A 372 37.04 29.92 -10.48
C TRP A 372 37.19 29.52 -11.95
N PRO A 373 38.24 28.76 -12.31
CA PRO A 373 38.42 28.31 -13.67
C PRO A 373 37.25 27.42 -14.10
N LEU A 374 36.84 27.56 -15.36
CA LEU A 374 35.80 26.76 -15.97
C LEU A 374 36.45 25.61 -16.75
N GLU A 375 35.98 24.40 -16.51
CA GLU A 375 36.54 23.17 -17.07
C GLU A 375 35.42 22.26 -17.59
N GLU A 376 35.67 21.56 -18.68
CA GLU A 376 34.74 20.55 -19.21
C GLU A 376 34.80 19.28 -18.37
N LEU A 377 33.66 18.60 -18.18
CA LEU A 377 33.63 17.31 -17.47
C LEU A 377 34.54 16.25 -18.11
N GLU A 378 34.82 16.33 -19.42
CA GLU A 378 35.79 15.44 -20.08
C GLU A 378 37.20 15.54 -19.50
N THR A 379 37.63 16.70 -19.02
CA THR A 379 38.95 16.86 -18.41
C THR A 379 38.97 16.42 -16.94
N LEU A 380 37.81 16.37 -16.30
CA LEU A 380 37.63 16.08 -14.87
C LEU A 380 37.26 14.63 -14.58
N CYS A 381 36.71 13.92 -15.56
CA CYS A 381 36.26 12.55 -15.44
C CYS A 381 36.84 11.67 -16.56
N SER A 382 37.02 10.39 -16.25
CA SER A 382 37.41 9.35 -17.20
C SER A 382 36.28 8.32 -17.38
N ASN A 383 36.49 7.32 -18.23
CA ASN A 383 35.63 6.14 -18.34
C ASN A 383 34.14 6.43 -18.56
N PHE A 384 33.83 7.37 -19.47
CA PHE A 384 32.47 7.61 -19.91
C PHE A 384 31.92 6.36 -20.60
N GLN A 385 30.85 5.77 -20.05
CA GLN A 385 30.26 4.57 -20.63
C GLN A 385 28.78 4.41 -20.34
N ASN A 386 28.07 3.77 -21.27
CA ASN A 386 26.69 3.32 -21.07
C ASN A 386 26.65 1.95 -20.39
N GLY A 387 25.57 1.66 -19.67
CA GLY A 387 25.38 0.38 -18.99
C GLY A 387 25.04 -0.79 -19.91
N ALA A 388 24.72 -1.92 -19.28
CA ALA A 388 24.31 -3.15 -19.95
C ALA A 388 22.84 -3.09 -20.42
N ASN A 389 22.56 -3.64 -21.60
CA ASN A 389 21.19 -3.87 -22.06
C ASN A 389 20.85 -5.34 -21.81
N PHE A 390 19.73 -5.61 -21.17
CA PHE A 390 19.29 -6.96 -20.85
C PHE A 390 17.76 -7.06 -20.91
N SER A 391 17.28 -8.27 -21.15
CA SER A 391 15.86 -8.56 -21.28
C SER A 391 15.20 -8.85 -19.94
N LYS A 392 13.87 -8.90 -19.92
CA LYS A 392 13.09 -9.13 -18.69
C LYS A 392 13.34 -10.53 -18.12
N GLU A 393 13.62 -11.50 -18.99
CA GLU A 393 13.90 -12.90 -18.63
C GLU A 393 15.21 -13.05 -17.85
N GLN A 394 16.13 -12.10 -17.99
CA GLN A 394 17.40 -12.08 -17.26
C GLN A 394 17.27 -11.47 -15.86
N MET A 395 16.12 -10.88 -15.50
CA MET A 395 15.93 -10.20 -14.21
C MET A 395 15.52 -11.16 -13.10
N GLY A 396 15.91 -10.83 -11.86
CA GLY A 396 15.45 -11.51 -10.63
C GLY A 396 16.50 -12.40 -9.94
N SER A 397 17.64 -12.67 -10.58
CA SER A 397 18.75 -13.44 -10.02
C SER A 397 20.10 -12.88 -10.52
N GLY A 398 21.24 -13.35 -9.98
CA GLY A 398 22.57 -12.91 -10.43
C GLY A 398 23.11 -11.68 -9.70
N ILE A 399 23.74 -10.77 -10.43
CA ILE A 399 24.44 -9.59 -9.90
C ILE A 399 23.48 -8.42 -9.68
N ARG A 400 23.75 -7.57 -8.69
CA ARG A 400 22.99 -6.32 -8.50
C ARG A 400 23.24 -5.34 -9.64
N PHE A 401 22.19 -4.62 -10.04
CA PHE A 401 22.32 -3.56 -11.04
C PHE A 401 21.59 -2.29 -10.63
N VAL A 402 22.16 -1.15 -11.02
CA VAL A 402 21.53 0.17 -10.89
C VAL A 402 20.58 0.41 -12.04
N ASN A 403 19.33 0.74 -11.73
CA ASN A 403 18.31 1.14 -12.69
C ASN A 403 18.02 2.65 -12.59
N ILE A 404 17.31 3.20 -13.57
CA ILE A 404 17.00 4.63 -13.67
C ILE A 404 16.32 5.15 -12.39
N SER A 405 15.38 4.38 -11.84
CA SER A 405 14.65 4.74 -10.61
C SER A 405 15.57 4.97 -9.41
N ASP A 406 16.72 4.31 -9.39
CA ASP A 406 17.62 4.28 -8.25
C ASP A 406 18.53 5.53 -8.19
N LEU A 407 18.55 6.33 -9.27
CA LEU A 407 19.29 7.60 -9.35
C LEU A 407 18.50 8.78 -8.78
N PHE A 408 17.18 8.66 -8.63
CA PHE A 408 16.31 9.74 -8.12
C PHE A 408 16.30 9.84 -6.59
N SER A 409 17.18 9.13 -5.91
CA SER A 409 17.42 9.26 -4.47
C SER A 409 18.08 10.61 -4.12
N GLU A 410 18.40 10.78 -2.84
CA GLU A 410 19.09 11.94 -2.25
C GLU A 410 20.56 12.07 -2.70
N GLY A 411 20.91 11.64 -3.91
CA GLY A 411 22.24 11.80 -4.52
C GLY A 411 23.18 10.60 -4.39
N TYR A 412 22.79 9.57 -3.64
CA TYR A 412 23.55 8.31 -3.54
C TYR A 412 22.71 7.11 -3.91
N VAL A 413 23.30 6.17 -4.64
CA VAL A 413 22.68 4.88 -4.92
C VAL A 413 22.56 4.08 -3.61
N ASN A 414 21.35 3.63 -3.26
CA ASN A 414 21.15 2.67 -2.18
C ASN A 414 21.38 1.25 -2.71
N TRP A 415 22.64 0.79 -2.66
CA TRP A 415 23.03 -0.46 -3.28
C TRP A 415 22.42 -1.72 -2.64
N GLU A 416 22.01 -1.65 -1.37
CA GLU A 416 21.45 -2.80 -0.65
C GLU A 416 20.08 -3.21 -1.19
N GLN A 417 19.34 -2.28 -1.79
CA GLN A 417 17.98 -2.47 -2.29
C GLN A 417 17.90 -2.71 -3.80
N LEU A 418 19.05 -2.83 -4.48
CA LEU A 418 19.07 -3.01 -5.93
C LEU A 418 18.52 -4.36 -6.36
N SER A 419 17.83 -4.34 -7.49
CA SER A 419 17.40 -5.56 -8.19
C SER A 419 18.59 -6.32 -8.76
N ARG A 420 18.37 -7.61 -9.07
CA ARG A 420 19.40 -8.48 -9.64
C ARG A 420 19.13 -8.83 -11.10
N VAL A 421 20.20 -9.04 -11.86
CA VAL A 421 20.18 -9.46 -13.27
C VAL A 421 21.24 -10.54 -13.51
N ASN A 422 20.93 -11.49 -14.37
CA ASN A 422 21.85 -12.53 -14.80
C ASN A 422 22.56 -12.10 -16.10
N LEU A 423 23.87 -11.88 -16.00
CA LEU A 423 24.76 -11.48 -17.09
C LEU A 423 25.99 -12.39 -17.10
N ASP A 424 26.64 -12.51 -18.26
CA ASP A 424 27.93 -13.21 -18.32
C ASP A 424 29.05 -12.43 -17.63
N GLU A 425 30.11 -13.13 -17.22
CA GLU A 425 31.23 -12.54 -16.49
C GLU A 425 31.93 -11.40 -17.24
N LYS A 426 31.97 -11.46 -18.58
CA LYS A 426 32.61 -10.43 -19.41
C LYS A 426 31.79 -9.13 -19.42
N GLU A 427 30.47 -9.25 -19.50
CA GLU A 427 29.55 -8.12 -19.39
C GLU A 427 29.60 -7.51 -17.99
N ILE A 428 29.66 -8.35 -16.94
CA ILE A 428 29.81 -7.90 -15.55
C ILE A 428 31.08 -7.06 -15.39
N GLU A 429 32.23 -7.57 -15.84
CA GLU A 429 33.51 -6.87 -15.70
C GLU A 429 33.50 -5.54 -16.48
N ARG A 430 33.00 -5.55 -17.72
CA ARG A 430 32.95 -4.35 -18.57
C ARG A 430 32.00 -3.28 -18.03
N LYS A 431 30.88 -3.68 -17.42
CA LYS A 431 29.79 -2.78 -17.00
C LYS A 431 29.76 -2.54 -15.51
N ARG A 432 30.86 -2.81 -14.81
CA ARG A 432 30.98 -2.57 -13.38
C ARG A 432 30.95 -1.07 -13.06
N VAL A 433 30.35 -0.75 -11.92
CA VAL A 433 30.53 0.54 -11.23
C VAL A 433 31.42 0.35 -10.01
N SER A 434 32.27 1.34 -9.79
CA SER A 434 33.17 1.44 -8.65
C SER A 434 32.66 2.51 -7.67
N GLN A 435 33.19 2.48 -6.45
CA GLN A 435 33.01 3.58 -5.52
C GLN A 435 33.41 4.90 -6.18
N ASP A 436 32.65 5.96 -5.90
CA ASP A 436 32.84 7.33 -6.39
C ASP A 436 32.60 7.52 -7.89
N ASP A 437 32.15 6.49 -8.61
CA ASP A 437 31.61 6.67 -9.96
C ASP A 437 30.36 7.55 -9.92
N LEU A 438 30.27 8.47 -10.87
CA LEU A 438 29.13 9.36 -11.07
C LEU A 438 28.23 8.81 -12.17
N LEU A 439 26.96 8.64 -11.85
CA LEU A 439 25.94 8.05 -12.73
C LEU A 439 24.93 9.11 -13.14
N PHE A 440 24.51 9.09 -14.40
CA PHE A 440 23.55 10.01 -15.00
C PHE A 440 22.43 9.25 -15.69
N VAL A 441 21.19 9.69 -15.46
CA VAL A 441 20.04 9.19 -16.25
C VAL A 441 20.22 9.55 -17.71
N ARG A 442 20.34 8.57 -18.61
CA ARG A 442 20.51 8.81 -20.05
C ARG A 442 19.19 9.12 -20.74
N SER A 443 18.13 8.41 -20.35
CA SER A 443 16.83 8.43 -21.03
C SER A 443 15.72 8.62 -20.00
N SER A 444 14.87 9.63 -20.19
CA SER A 444 13.79 9.95 -19.26
C SER A 444 12.50 10.33 -19.99
N VAL A 445 11.37 9.90 -19.43
CA VAL A 445 10.02 10.31 -19.87
C VAL A 445 9.67 11.73 -19.41
N LYS A 446 10.34 12.22 -18.35
CA LYS A 446 10.24 13.59 -17.86
C LYS A 446 11.49 14.36 -18.23
N GLU A 447 11.35 15.52 -18.84
CA GLU A 447 12.47 16.35 -19.32
C GLU A 447 13.45 16.64 -18.17
N GLU A 448 12.97 17.03 -17.00
CA GLU A 448 13.77 17.36 -15.83
C GLU A 448 14.59 16.18 -15.27
N GLY A 449 14.20 14.95 -15.61
CA GLY A 449 14.85 13.72 -15.18
C GLY A 449 16.08 13.33 -16.00
N VAL A 450 16.26 13.88 -17.20
CA VAL A 450 17.42 13.55 -18.04
C VAL A 450 18.71 14.09 -17.44
N GLY A 451 19.78 13.32 -17.48
CA GLY A 451 21.08 13.65 -16.91
C GLY A 451 21.05 13.83 -15.39
N PHE A 452 20.05 13.29 -14.68
CA PHE A 452 19.98 13.41 -13.22
C PHE A 452 21.13 12.63 -12.57
N PRO A 453 21.99 13.27 -11.74
CA PRO A 453 23.21 12.64 -11.25
C PRO A 453 23.01 11.93 -9.89
N SER A 454 23.70 10.80 -9.71
CA SER A 454 23.85 10.08 -8.44
C SER A 454 25.25 9.50 -8.31
N LEU A 455 25.78 9.43 -7.10
CA LEU A 455 27.12 8.91 -6.83
C LEU A 455 27.04 7.47 -6.29
N MET A 456 27.96 6.63 -6.73
CA MET A 456 28.08 5.26 -6.25
C MET A 456 28.86 5.22 -4.91
N PRO A 457 28.24 4.78 -3.80
CA PRO A 457 28.97 4.61 -2.54
C PRO A 457 29.85 3.35 -2.56
N ALA A 458 30.62 3.16 -1.50
CA ALA A 458 31.32 1.90 -1.26
C ALA A 458 30.30 0.74 -1.17
N CYS A 459 30.59 -0.37 -1.85
CA CYS A 459 29.74 -1.55 -1.90
C CYS A 459 30.56 -2.83 -1.66
N HIS A 460 29.93 -3.85 -1.07
CA HIS A 460 30.58 -5.12 -0.70
C HIS A 460 30.43 -6.23 -1.73
N GLU A 461 29.73 -5.97 -2.84
CA GLU A 461 29.67 -6.88 -3.99
C GLU A 461 29.82 -6.10 -5.30
N PRO A 462 30.22 -6.75 -6.41
CA PRO A 462 30.22 -6.14 -7.73
C PRO A 462 28.81 -5.71 -8.15
N ILE A 463 28.70 -4.53 -8.76
CA ILE A 463 27.43 -3.96 -9.21
C ILE A 463 27.61 -3.47 -10.64
N VAL A 464 26.59 -3.66 -11.47
CA VAL A 464 26.52 -3.12 -12.84
C VAL A 464 25.42 -2.07 -12.95
N PHE A 465 25.18 -1.51 -14.13
CA PHE A 465 24.16 -0.48 -14.35
C PHE A 465 23.49 -0.68 -15.72
N CYS A 466 22.24 -0.24 -15.86
CA CYS A 466 21.47 -0.47 -17.09
C CYS A 466 21.87 0.51 -18.23
N GLY A 467 21.59 0.14 -19.48
CA GLY A 467 21.97 0.88 -20.69
C GLY A 467 21.35 2.28 -20.83
N PHE A 468 20.38 2.60 -19.97
CA PHE A 468 19.76 3.91 -19.82
C PHE A 468 20.46 4.80 -18.78
N ILE A 469 21.65 4.41 -18.35
CA ILE A 469 22.51 5.19 -17.46
C ILE A 469 23.87 5.39 -18.13
N ILE A 470 24.41 6.61 -18.00
CA ILE A 470 25.80 6.95 -18.32
C ILE A 470 26.60 6.98 -17.01
N LYS A 471 27.77 6.38 -17.01
CA LYS A 471 28.76 6.44 -15.91
C LYS A 471 29.93 7.30 -16.36
N CYS A 472 30.54 8.04 -15.44
CA CYS A 472 31.92 8.52 -15.56
C CYS A 472 32.65 8.40 -14.21
N SER A 473 33.97 8.39 -14.24
CA SER A 473 34.84 8.23 -13.07
C SER A 473 35.61 9.53 -12.80
N PRO A 474 35.28 10.30 -11.75
CA PRO A 474 36.01 11.52 -11.42
C PRO A 474 37.49 11.26 -11.14
N ILE A 475 38.36 12.14 -11.66
CA ILE A 475 39.81 12.12 -11.40
C ILE A 475 40.05 12.84 -10.07
N GLN A 476 40.21 12.07 -8.99
CA GLN A 476 40.16 12.58 -7.62
C GLN A 476 41.29 13.55 -7.27
N GLU A 477 42.40 13.51 -8.01
CA GLU A 477 43.51 14.45 -7.91
C GLU A 477 43.14 15.85 -8.41
N ARG A 478 42.06 15.98 -9.20
CA ARG A 478 41.56 17.24 -9.75
C ARG A 478 40.25 17.68 -9.11
N VAL A 479 39.35 16.73 -8.86
CA VAL A 479 37.98 17.04 -8.44
C VAL A 479 37.42 16.03 -7.46
N LEU A 480 36.74 16.52 -6.43
CA LEU A 480 36.02 15.67 -5.49
C LEU A 480 34.72 15.14 -6.13
N PRO A 481 34.47 13.83 -6.13
CA PRO A 481 33.23 13.24 -6.66
C PRO A 481 31.97 13.85 -6.04
N LYS A 482 31.98 14.09 -4.72
CA LYS A 482 30.88 14.73 -4.00
C LYS A 482 30.65 16.18 -4.40
N TYR A 483 31.72 16.94 -4.68
CA TYR A 483 31.60 18.32 -5.15
C TYR A 483 30.85 18.35 -6.50
N LEU A 484 31.25 17.51 -7.46
CA LEU A 484 30.53 17.39 -8.73
C LEU A 484 29.07 16.98 -8.53
N LEU A 485 28.81 15.97 -7.70
CA LEU A 485 27.43 15.56 -7.39
C LEU A 485 26.59 16.74 -6.91
N PHE A 486 27.06 17.50 -5.92
CA PHE A 486 26.30 18.61 -5.34
C PHE A 486 26.12 19.76 -6.34
N LEU A 487 27.17 20.13 -7.05
CA LEU A 487 27.12 21.16 -8.09
C LEU A 487 26.10 20.82 -9.16
N LEU A 488 26.15 19.60 -9.69
CA LEU A 488 25.29 19.14 -10.78
C LEU A 488 23.82 18.98 -10.36
N ARG A 489 23.53 18.97 -9.05
CA ARG A 489 22.17 18.95 -8.51
C ARG A 489 21.61 20.35 -8.21
N THR A 490 22.43 21.40 -8.28
CA THR A 490 21.93 22.77 -8.15
C THR A 490 20.99 23.13 -9.32
N PRO A 491 19.97 23.98 -9.11
CA PRO A 491 18.99 24.31 -10.15
C PRO A 491 19.62 24.83 -11.45
N ILE A 492 20.69 25.63 -11.35
CA ILE A 492 21.40 26.21 -12.49
C ILE A 492 22.04 25.12 -13.34
N TYR A 493 22.75 24.17 -12.72
CA TYR A 493 23.42 23.09 -13.46
C TYR A 493 22.45 22.02 -13.94
N ARG A 494 21.35 21.77 -13.22
CA ARG A 494 20.25 20.95 -13.73
C ARG A 494 19.70 21.52 -15.04
N GLN A 495 19.47 22.83 -15.12
CA GLN A 495 19.01 23.48 -16.35
C GLN A 495 20.04 23.36 -17.48
N LYS A 496 21.33 23.57 -17.19
CA LYS A 496 22.41 23.39 -18.18
C LYS A 496 22.45 21.96 -18.74
N VAL A 497 22.39 20.94 -17.88
CA VAL A 497 22.38 19.52 -18.31
C VAL A 497 21.15 19.21 -19.17
N VAL A 498 19.96 19.66 -18.76
CA VAL A 498 18.73 19.45 -19.52
C VAL A 498 18.78 20.16 -20.88
N ALA A 499 19.40 21.34 -20.97
CA ALA A 499 19.56 22.08 -22.22
C ALA A 499 20.45 21.36 -23.25
N LEU A 500 21.37 20.50 -22.80
CA LEU A 500 22.22 19.68 -23.66
C LEU A 500 21.53 18.40 -24.15
N SER A 501 20.29 18.14 -23.73
CA SER A 501 19.56 16.94 -24.11
C SER A 501 18.82 17.08 -25.45
N ASN A 502 18.64 15.95 -26.13
CA ASN A 502 17.83 15.84 -27.34
C ASN A 502 16.37 15.58 -26.95
N ARG A 503 15.52 16.58 -27.22
CA ARG A 503 14.09 16.55 -26.87
C ARG A 503 13.30 15.78 -27.93
N ALA A 504 12.69 14.69 -27.50
CA ALA A 504 11.72 13.89 -28.24
C ALA A 504 10.67 13.36 -27.24
N ASN A 505 9.79 12.44 -27.64
CA ASN A 505 8.83 11.79 -26.72
C ASN A 505 9.53 11.13 -25.50
N ILE A 506 10.78 10.70 -25.66
CA ILE A 506 11.70 10.34 -24.56
C ILE A 506 12.90 11.27 -24.69
N THR A 507 13.18 12.03 -23.64
CA THR A 507 14.32 12.94 -23.62
C THR A 507 15.59 12.14 -23.36
N ASN A 508 16.60 12.34 -24.22
CA ASN A 508 17.86 11.58 -24.18
C ASN A 508 19.07 12.50 -24.12
N ILE A 509 20.11 12.09 -23.42
CA ILE A 509 21.41 12.79 -23.42
C ILE A 509 22.53 11.82 -23.85
N SER A 510 23.50 12.31 -24.62
CA SER A 510 24.66 11.51 -25.07
C SER A 510 25.84 11.64 -24.10
N GLN A 511 26.81 10.73 -24.19
CA GLN A 511 28.07 10.86 -23.44
C GLN A 511 28.81 12.14 -23.83
N ASP A 512 28.85 12.48 -25.12
CA ASP A 512 29.50 13.71 -25.62
C ASP A 512 28.84 14.97 -25.05
N SER A 513 27.52 14.95 -24.85
CA SER A 513 26.80 16.05 -24.21
C SER A 513 27.14 16.17 -22.73
N ILE A 514 27.37 15.07 -22.01
CA ILE A 514 27.82 15.12 -20.62
C ILE A 514 29.28 15.59 -20.55
N LYS A 515 30.14 15.09 -21.44
CA LYS A 515 31.56 15.46 -21.55
C LYS A 515 31.78 16.96 -21.74
N SER A 516 31.00 17.58 -22.62
CA SER A 516 31.09 19.00 -22.94
C SER A 516 30.49 19.93 -21.87
N LEU A 517 29.94 19.38 -20.78
CA LEU A 517 29.38 20.20 -19.71
C LEU A 517 30.49 20.98 -19.00
N ILE A 518 30.41 22.30 -19.04
CA ILE A 518 31.37 23.22 -18.41
C ILE A 518 30.95 23.49 -16.97
N VAL A 519 31.87 23.23 -16.02
CA VAL A 519 31.69 23.41 -14.58
C VAL A 519 32.82 24.25 -13.97
N PRO A 520 32.55 25.05 -12.92
CA PRO A 520 33.58 25.75 -12.18
C PRO A 520 34.38 24.78 -11.31
N LEU A 521 35.69 24.98 -11.28
CA LEU A 521 36.64 24.13 -10.59
C LEU A 521 37.45 24.95 -9.58
N PRO A 522 36.95 25.18 -8.36
CA PRO A 522 37.76 25.76 -7.31
C PRO A 522 38.91 24.83 -6.89
N PRO A 523 39.93 25.34 -6.18
CA PRO A 523 40.97 24.50 -5.57
C PRO A 523 40.35 23.38 -4.71
N LEU A 524 41.01 22.21 -4.66
CA LEU A 524 40.54 21.04 -3.90
C LEU A 524 40.18 21.37 -2.44
N GLU A 525 40.88 22.31 -1.82
CA GLU A 525 40.60 22.73 -0.45
C GLU A 525 39.23 23.40 -0.31
N ILE A 526 38.88 24.29 -1.24
CA ILE A 526 37.56 24.93 -1.29
C ILE A 526 36.49 23.89 -1.64
N GLN A 527 36.78 22.93 -2.52
CA GLN A 527 35.86 21.81 -2.79
C GLN A 527 35.57 21.01 -1.52
N ARG A 528 36.59 20.73 -0.68
CA ARG A 528 36.41 20.03 0.61
C ARG A 528 35.53 20.84 1.56
N GLN A 529 35.74 22.15 1.65
CA GLN A 529 34.92 23.04 2.48
C GLN A 529 33.45 23.04 2.06
N ILE A 530 33.17 23.20 0.75
CA ILE A 530 31.81 23.14 0.20
C ILE A 530 31.15 21.79 0.48
N VAL A 531 31.89 20.69 0.28
CA VAL A 531 31.38 19.34 0.54
C VAL A 531 31.07 19.15 2.02
N ALA A 532 31.94 19.61 2.92
CA ALA A 532 31.73 19.51 4.37
C ALA A 532 30.48 20.29 4.81
N GLU A 533 30.32 21.54 4.36
CA GLU A 533 29.15 22.37 4.68
C GLU A 533 27.84 21.69 4.23
N ILE A 534 27.78 21.22 2.98
CA ILE A 534 26.58 20.55 2.44
C ILE A 534 26.30 19.23 3.15
N GLU A 535 27.33 18.46 3.52
CA GLU A 535 27.12 17.21 4.25
C GLU A 535 26.63 17.45 5.68
N ASP A 536 27.11 18.49 6.36
CA ASP A 536 26.62 18.91 7.68
C ASP A 536 25.14 19.33 7.60
N GLU A 537 24.77 20.15 6.62
CA GLU A 537 23.37 20.52 6.35
C GLU A 537 22.50 19.28 6.07
N ARG A 538 22.99 18.36 5.22
CA ARG A 538 22.27 17.11 4.89
C ARG A 538 22.11 16.19 6.09
N ALA A 539 23.08 16.14 6.98
CA ALA A 539 22.98 15.38 8.22
C ALA A 539 21.83 15.91 9.11
N MET A 540 21.65 17.23 9.17
CA MET A 540 20.52 17.85 9.89
C MET A 540 19.17 17.54 9.21
N VAL A 541 19.11 17.54 7.88
CA VAL A 541 17.90 17.18 7.12
C VAL A 541 17.54 15.71 7.32
N GLU A 542 18.53 14.83 7.30
CA GLU A 542 18.33 13.40 7.57
C GLU A 542 17.90 13.15 9.03
N ALA A 543 18.42 13.92 9.98
CA ALA A 543 17.94 13.87 11.36
C ALA A 543 16.46 14.26 11.47
N ASN A 544 15.98 15.22 10.67
CA ASN A 544 14.56 15.56 10.60
C ASN A 544 13.71 14.42 10.02
N ARG A 545 14.23 13.68 9.03
CA ARG A 545 13.54 12.50 8.47
C ARG A 545 13.35 11.43 9.56
N LYS A 546 14.41 11.11 10.30
CA LYS A 546 14.36 10.17 11.44
C LYS A 546 13.43 10.67 12.55
N LEU A 547 13.43 11.98 12.82
CA LEU A 547 12.54 12.59 13.81
C LEU A 547 11.07 12.38 13.43
N ALA A 548 10.70 12.61 12.17
CA ALA A 548 9.35 12.38 11.67
C ALA A 548 8.93 10.91 11.86
N GLU A 549 9.78 9.94 11.48
CA GLU A 549 9.51 8.51 11.66
C GLU A 549 9.32 8.11 13.14
N ILE A 550 10.12 8.67 14.05
CA ILE A 550 10.00 8.42 15.49
C ILE A 550 8.65 8.92 16.00
N PHE A 551 8.24 10.13 15.60
CA PHE A 551 6.99 10.72 16.06
C PHE A 551 5.76 10.05 15.42
N GLU A 552 5.87 9.55 14.19
CA GLU A 552 4.86 8.67 13.59
C GLU A 552 4.67 7.39 14.42
N LYS A 553 5.76 6.75 14.84
CA LYS A 553 5.72 5.59 15.75
C LYS A 553 5.09 5.93 17.10
N LYS A 554 5.37 7.13 17.66
CA LYS A 554 4.73 7.60 18.91
C LYS A 554 3.22 7.77 18.75
N ILE A 555 2.75 8.33 17.63
CA ILE A 555 1.31 8.40 17.32
C ILE A 555 0.70 7.00 17.31
N GLN A 556 1.31 6.04 16.61
CA GLN A 556 0.81 4.66 16.56
C GLN A 556 0.78 4.00 17.94
N ALA A 557 1.83 4.17 18.74
CA ALA A 557 1.89 3.65 20.10
C ALA A 557 0.81 4.26 21.00
N LYS A 558 0.59 5.57 20.91
CA LYS A 558 -0.44 6.25 21.69
C LYS A 558 -1.85 5.82 21.30
N LEU A 559 -2.13 5.67 20.00
CA LEU A 559 -3.40 5.13 19.54
C LEU A 559 -3.60 3.69 20.02
N ALA A 560 -2.56 2.84 19.98
CA ALA A 560 -2.65 1.47 20.49
C ALA A 560 -2.95 1.40 21.99
N GLU A 561 -2.37 2.30 22.80
CA GLU A 561 -2.66 2.39 24.25
C GLU A 561 -4.17 2.57 24.53
N ILE A 562 -4.84 3.37 23.70
CA ILE A 562 -6.26 3.72 23.86
C ILE A 562 -7.18 2.56 23.48
N TRP A 563 -6.82 1.83 22.43
CA TRP A 563 -7.59 0.70 21.91
C TRP A 563 -7.44 -0.56 22.79
N GLY A 564 -6.42 -0.60 23.66
CA GLY A 564 -6.04 -1.79 24.42
C GLY A 564 -5.04 -2.66 23.64
N LYS A 565 -4.26 -3.48 24.35
CA LYS A 565 -3.37 -4.45 23.69
C LYS A 565 -4.24 -5.54 23.07
N GLU A 566 -4.24 -5.62 21.73
CA GLU A 566 -4.81 -6.73 20.96
C GLU A 566 -4.08 -8.06 21.23
#